data_AF-A0A956M7C7-F1
#
_entry.id   AF-A0A956M7C7-F1
#
_cell.length_a   1.000
_cell.length_b   1.000
_cell.length_c   1.000
_cell.angle_alpha   90.00
_cell.angle_beta   90.00
_cell.angle_gamma   90.00
#
_symmetry.space_group_name_H-M   'P 1'
#
loop_
_entity.id
_entity.type
_entity.pdbx_description
1 polymer ?
#
loop_
_entity_poly.entity_id
_entity_poly.type
_entity_poly.pdbx_seq_one_letter_code
_entity_poly.pdbx_strand_id
1 'polypeptide(L)'
;PGINAQCREMLPIDNQLFVASSNGVYVIENEKADLVISSERGFPLYFHRSSENKNRLYFGSNGGLGLIEFHNGEWKFAKYSTRITEMIEHLAEDEHGALWLTNRLGEILQLSKPFLHFSAEDDASTIRIERIGEQHGLAKGWSKPVAIGNKFLFTTPKGLRRFDSENSTFPLDSSFAGLFADTTWNFSGRNFEFDALGRILTSNSGRYGFATPQPDGSYTWNTTPFLRLADLGDFWTFYIDEKYKSVYWFGGAEGIARYDETVPTAFNARYPTIIRRVMVARDSIIYGGAYTNPDAFVEHPALSYDDNTVRIEYAAPYFENESTNQYQYVMDGFEKGWSDWTNETFVDYRQLPEGQYTFRVRARNVYHKVGEEAIYTFKIKPPWYRTWWSYVLYGVFIFGGLFAFDDMK
;
A
#
# COMPACT_ATOMS: atom_id res chain seq x y z
N PRO A 1 -9.89 24.86 19.80
CA PRO A 1 -9.17 24.58 21.06
C PRO A 1 -7.66 24.87 20.93
N GLY A 2 -7.18 26.01 21.47
CA GLY A 2 -5.83 26.56 21.29
C GLY A 2 -4.65 25.76 21.90
N ILE A 3 -4.55 24.45 21.65
CA ILE A 3 -3.37 23.65 21.97
C ILE A 3 -2.36 23.84 20.83
N ASN A 4 -1.35 24.69 21.05
CA ASN A 4 -0.24 24.88 20.11
C ASN A 4 0.96 24.01 20.53
N ALA A 5 0.82 22.69 20.37
CA ALA A 5 1.81 21.69 20.78
C ALA A 5 1.72 20.43 19.91
N GLN A 6 2.80 19.67 19.85
CA GLN A 6 2.78 18.36 19.17
C GLN A 6 1.84 17.42 19.92
N CYS A 7 0.86 16.85 19.22
CA CYS A 7 -0.10 15.92 19.80
C CYS A 7 0.29 14.48 19.42
N ARG A 8 0.49 13.64 20.45
CA ARG A 8 0.83 12.23 20.30
C ARG A 8 -0.38 11.34 20.32
N GLU A 9 -1.47 11.69 20.96
CA GLU A 9 -2.66 10.85 20.92
C GLU A 9 -3.89 11.65 21.31
N MET A 10 -5.04 11.20 20.82
CA MET A 10 -6.34 11.70 21.20
C MET A 10 -7.25 10.52 21.55
N LEU A 11 -7.93 10.60 22.69
CA LEU A 11 -8.85 9.57 23.15
C LEU A 11 -10.19 10.20 23.54
N PRO A 12 -11.27 9.97 22.78
CA PRO A 12 -12.60 10.39 23.17
C PRO A 12 -13.07 9.59 24.39
N ILE A 13 -13.56 10.29 25.41
CA ILE A 13 -14.13 9.71 26.63
C ILE A 13 -15.42 10.47 26.92
N ASP A 14 -16.56 9.80 26.74
CA ASP A 14 -17.88 10.38 26.95
C ASP A 14 -18.05 11.67 26.11
N ASN A 15 -18.22 12.85 26.72
CA ASN A 15 -18.30 14.14 25.99
C ASN A 15 -16.97 14.93 25.96
N GLN A 16 -15.88 14.29 26.36
CA GLN A 16 -14.56 14.90 26.51
C GLN A 16 -13.56 14.29 25.54
N LEU A 17 -12.55 15.06 25.14
CA LEU A 17 -11.43 14.57 24.33
C LEU A 17 -10.13 14.75 25.10
N PHE A 18 -9.51 13.63 25.47
CA PHE A 18 -8.16 13.63 26.04
C PHE A 18 -7.13 13.82 24.94
N VAL A 19 -6.14 14.66 25.20
CA VAL A 19 -5.05 14.93 24.25
C VAL A 19 -3.71 14.78 24.95
N ALA A 20 -2.92 13.82 24.49
CA ALA A 20 -1.53 13.65 24.89
C ALA A 20 -0.69 14.58 24.02
N SER A 21 -0.03 15.57 24.62
CA SER A 21 0.72 16.59 23.89
C SER A 21 2.11 16.84 24.48
N SER A 22 2.94 17.61 23.77
CA SER A 22 4.28 18.02 24.24
C SER A 22 4.27 18.86 25.50
N ASN A 23 3.13 19.48 25.80
CA ASN A 23 2.94 20.29 27.00
C ASN A 23 2.26 19.51 28.14
N GLY A 24 1.92 18.24 27.91
CA GLY A 24 1.28 17.36 28.87
C GLY A 24 -0.10 16.89 28.42
N VAL A 25 -0.97 16.55 29.37
CA VAL A 25 -2.31 16.00 29.09
C VAL A 25 -3.35 17.10 29.19
N TYR A 26 -4.08 17.32 28.09
CA TYR A 26 -5.25 18.20 28.06
C TYR A 26 -6.54 17.39 28.04
N VAL A 27 -7.58 17.95 28.62
CA VAL A 27 -8.97 17.53 28.41
C VAL A 27 -9.68 18.65 27.69
N ILE A 28 -10.28 18.33 26.54
CA ILE A 28 -11.09 19.26 25.76
C ILE A 28 -12.55 18.95 25.99
N GLU A 29 -13.32 19.95 26.38
CA GLU A 29 -14.76 19.89 26.56
C GLU A 29 -15.37 21.24 26.16
N ASN A 30 -16.46 21.24 25.40
CA ASN A 30 -17.11 22.47 24.91
C ASN A 30 -16.12 23.45 24.26
N GLU A 31 -15.24 22.93 23.40
CA GLU A 31 -14.18 23.66 22.67
C GLU A 31 -13.07 24.31 23.54
N LYS A 32 -13.16 24.19 24.86
CA LYS A 32 -12.15 24.66 25.80
C LYS A 32 -11.18 23.52 26.12
N ALA A 33 -9.89 23.82 26.15
CA ALA A 33 -8.84 22.88 26.53
C ALA A 33 -8.30 23.22 27.93
N ASP A 34 -8.41 22.28 28.86
CA ASP A 34 -7.89 22.41 30.21
C ASP A 34 -6.70 21.46 30.42
N LEU A 35 -5.59 21.98 30.96
CA LEU A 35 -4.38 21.21 31.22
C LEU A 35 -4.53 20.45 32.55
N VAL A 36 -4.56 19.12 32.47
CA VAL A 36 -4.71 18.24 33.65
C VAL A 36 -3.35 17.77 34.18
N ILE A 37 -2.37 17.59 33.29
CA ILE A 37 -0.99 17.23 33.64
C ILE A 37 -0.04 18.12 32.87
N SER A 38 0.88 18.80 33.56
CA SER A 38 1.99 19.54 32.93
C SER A 38 3.10 18.59 32.46
N SER A 39 3.75 18.92 31.34
CA SER A 39 4.89 18.17 30.78
C SER A 39 6.11 18.09 31.69
N GLU A 40 6.21 18.91 32.73
CA GLU A 40 7.23 18.76 33.78
C GLU A 40 7.22 17.36 34.42
N ARG A 41 6.07 16.67 34.36
CA ARG A 41 5.92 15.32 34.90
C ARG A 41 6.20 14.20 33.89
N GLY A 42 6.43 14.55 32.62
CA GLY A 42 6.65 13.60 31.53
C GLY A 42 5.83 13.94 30.29
N PHE A 43 6.30 13.47 29.14
CA PHE A 43 5.64 13.58 27.84
C PHE A 43 4.68 12.41 27.65
N PRO A 44 3.35 12.62 27.70
CA PRO A 44 2.37 11.55 27.48
C PRO A 44 2.39 11.09 26.02
N LEU A 45 2.23 9.78 25.83
CA LEU A 45 2.38 9.12 24.53
C LEU A 45 1.14 8.33 24.12
N TYR A 46 0.48 7.69 25.08
CA TYR A 46 -0.65 6.81 24.83
C TYR A 46 -1.58 6.72 26.05
N PHE A 47 -2.86 6.43 25.85
CA PHE A 47 -3.93 6.36 26.83
C PHE A 47 -4.65 5.02 26.74
N HIS A 48 -5.14 4.54 27.87
CA HIS A 48 -6.05 3.40 27.91
C HIS A 48 -7.05 3.59 29.05
N ARG A 49 -8.34 3.73 28.70
CA ARG A 49 -9.42 3.77 29.69
C ARG A 49 -9.66 2.37 30.20
N SER A 50 -9.66 2.18 31.52
CA SER A 50 -9.79 0.84 32.09
C SER A 50 -11.10 0.17 31.67
N SER A 51 -11.01 -1.13 31.36
CA SER A 51 -12.17 -1.95 31.05
C SER A 51 -13.05 -2.15 32.30
N GLU A 52 -12.43 -2.26 33.48
CA GLU A 52 -13.10 -2.55 34.75
C GLU A 52 -13.58 -1.31 35.50
N ASN A 53 -12.77 -0.24 35.52
CA ASN A 53 -13.12 1.00 36.20
C ASN A 53 -13.11 2.18 35.23
N LYS A 54 -14.29 2.59 34.76
CA LYS A 54 -14.45 3.69 33.80
C LYS A 54 -14.02 5.06 34.31
N ASN A 55 -13.76 5.20 35.62
CA ASN A 55 -13.18 6.39 36.25
C ASN A 55 -11.65 6.34 36.32
N ARG A 56 -10.99 5.34 35.72
CA ARG A 56 -9.53 5.23 35.64
C ARG A 56 -9.05 5.29 34.21
N LEU A 57 -8.02 6.10 34.01
CA LEU A 57 -7.33 6.25 32.74
C LEU A 57 -5.83 6.03 32.97
N TYR A 58 -5.31 4.96 32.38
CA TYR A 58 -3.87 4.71 32.33
C TYR A 58 -3.26 5.51 31.20
N PHE A 59 -2.02 5.95 31.36
CA PHE A 59 -1.29 6.58 30.28
C PHE A 59 0.20 6.22 30.29
N GLY A 60 0.73 5.96 29.10
CA GLY A 60 2.15 5.80 28.88
C GLY A 60 2.80 7.16 28.67
N SER A 61 4.02 7.32 29.17
CA SER A 61 4.82 8.52 28.97
C SER A 61 6.30 8.17 28.86
N ASN A 62 7.13 9.15 28.50
CA ASN A 62 8.59 8.99 28.57
C ASN A 62 9.13 8.78 29.99
N GLY A 63 8.34 9.05 31.03
CA GLY A 63 8.69 8.87 32.45
C GLY A 63 8.04 7.67 33.11
N GLY A 64 7.41 6.76 32.35
CA GLY A 64 6.73 5.59 32.90
C GLY A 64 5.24 5.52 32.66
N LEU A 65 4.61 4.59 33.39
CA LEU A 65 3.16 4.40 33.45
C LEU A 65 2.55 5.36 34.47
N GLY A 66 1.58 6.16 34.05
CA GLY A 66 0.83 7.08 34.91
C GLY A 66 -0.66 6.71 35.02
N LEU A 67 -1.32 7.31 36.01
CA LEU A 67 -2.75 7.17 36.29
C LEU A 67 -3.42 8.53 36.41
N ILE A 68 -4.58 8.66 35.77
CA ILE A 68 -5.55 9.73 35.97
C ILE A 68 -6.83 9.08 36.49
N GLU A 69 -7.43 9.67 37.51
CA GLU A 69 -8.69 9.21 38.07
C GLU A 69 -9.75 10.30 38.01
N PHE A 70 -10.99 9.90 37.77
CA PHE A 70 -12.15 10.77 37.78
C PHE A 70 -12.76 10.79 39.18
N HIS A 71 -12.68 11.94 39.85
CA HIS A 71 -13.20 12.15 41.21
C HIS A 71 -13.92 13.49 41.29
N ASN A 72 -15.10 13.51 41.91
CA ASN A 72 -15.91 14.72 42.11
C ASN A 72 -16.18 15.54 40.82
N GLY A 73 -16.41 14.85 39.70
CA GLY A 73 -16.73 15.50 38.43
C GLY A 73 -15.52 15.96 37.61
N GLU A 74 -14.29 15.70 38.08
CA GLU A 74 -13.07 16.15 37.41
C GLU A 74 -12.05 15.01 37.27
N TRP A 75 -11.36 14.98 36.14
CA TRP A 75 -10.19 14.12 35.95
C TRP A 75 -8.96 14.74 36.60
N LYS A 76 -8.28 13.98 37.46
CA LYS A 76 -7.09 14.44 38.17
C LYS A 76 -5.97 13.44 38.05
N PHE A 77 -4.76 13.96 37.87
CA PHE A 77 -3.56 13.16 37.98
C PHE A 77 -3.48 12.51 39.37
N ALA A 78 -3.34 11.19 39.40
CA ALA A 78 -3.17 10.45 40.63
C ALA A 78 -1.69 10.24 40.95
N LYS A 79 -0.99 9.43 40.14
CA LYS A 79 0.43 9.08 40.36
C LYS A 79 1.11 8.51 39.11
N TYR A 80 2.44 8.44 39.17
CA TYR A 80 3.27 7.59 38.33
C TYR A 80 3.61 6.29 39.05
N SER A 81 3.91 5.24 38.28
CA SER A 81 4.44 4.00 38.81
C SER A 81 5.86 4.20 39.29
N THR A 82 6.15 3.73 40.50
CA THR A 82 7.52 3.70 41.05
C THR A 82 8.34 2.55 40.50
N ARG A 83 7.71 1.57 39.84
CA ARG A 83 8.36 0.34 39.33
C ARG A 83 8.48 0.29 37.80
N ILE A 84 7.71 1.13 37.11
CA ILE A 84 7.68 1.22 35.65
C ILE A 84 8.00 2.66 35.30
N THR A 85 9.29 2.94 35.24
CA THR A 85 9.85 4.28 35.01
C THR A 85 10.40 4.44 33.59
N GLU A 86 10.53 3.35 32.84
CA GLU A 86 10.90 3.38 31.44
C GLU A 86 9.80 3.98 30.55
N MET A 87 10.19 4.48 29.37
CA MET A 87 9.25 5.03 28.39
C MET A 87 8.26 3.98 27.92
N ILE A 88 6.96 4.23 28.13
CA ILE A 88 5.86 3.38 27.69
C ILE A 88 5.19 4.00 26.47
N GLU A 89 5.22 3.29 25.35
CA GLU A 89 4.75 3.78 24.05
C GLU A 89 3.32 3.36 23.73
N HIS A 90 2.92 2.16 24.14
CA HIS A 90 1.55 1.68 23.98
C HIS A 90 1.12 0.88 25.20
N LEU A 91 -0.20 0.84 25.41
CA LEU A 91 -0.80 0.02 26.44
C LEU A 91 -2.20 -0.45 26.06
N ALA A 92 -2.56 -1.65 26.52
CA ALA A 92 -3.92 -2.19 26.37
C ALA A 92 -4.22 -3.24 27.46
N GLU A 93 -5.48 -3.32 27.86
CA GLU A 93 -5.98 -4.42 28.69
C GLU A 93 -6.46 -5.59 27.80
N ASP A 94 -6.15 -6.82 28.21
CA ASP A 94 -6.72 -8.03 27.60
C ASP A 94 -8.07 -8.42 28.23
N GLU A 95 -8.70 -9.47 27.71
CA GLU A 95 -10.01 -9.97 28.19
C GLU A 95 -9.98 -10.58 29.59
N HIS A 96 -8.81 -10.99 30.08
CA HIS A 96 -8.60 -11.44 31.45
C HIS A 96 -8.31 -10.26 32.38
N GLY A 97 -8.15 -9.06 31.81
CA GLY A 97 -7.77 -7.82 32.44
C GLY A 97 -6.31 -7.82 32.90
N ALA A 98 -5.38 -8.45 32.21
CA ALA A 98 -3.97 -8.07 32.38
C ALA A 98 -3.71 -6.76 31.61
N LEU A 99 -2.92 -5.86 32.19
CA LEU A 99 -2.48 -4.65 31.51
C LEU A 99 -1.15 -4.91 30.82
N TRP A 100 -1.13 -4.74 29.51
CA TRP A 100 0.03 -4.95 28.65
C TRP A 100 0.62 -3.61 28.24
N LEU A 101 1.92 -3.45 28.40
CA LEU A 101 2.66 -2.24 28.06
C LEU A 101 3.79 -2.59 27.09
N THR A 102 4.07 -1.72 26.13
CA THR A 102 5.27 -1.84 25.31
C THR A 102 6.18 -0.65 25.49
N ASN A 103 7.48 -0.91 25.53
CA ASN A 103 8.50 0.13 25.58
C ASN A 103 9.19 0.31 24.22
N ARG A 104 9.97 1.39 24.09
CA ARG A 104 10.71 1.71 22.85
C ARG A 104 11.77 0.68 22.46
N LEU A 105 12.17 -0.19 23.39
CA LEU A 105 13.15 -1.25 23.14
C LEU A 105 12.49 -2.51 22.54
N GLY A 106 11.16 -2.54 22.46
CA GLY A 106 10.40 -3.69 21.95
C GLY A 106 10.07 -4.72 23.00
N GLU A 107 10.38 -4.46 24.28
CA GLU A 107 9.99 -5.35 25.38
C GLU A 107 8.52 -5.12 25.72
N ILE A 108 7.85 -6.22 26.07
CA ILE A 108 6.48 -6.23 26.55
C ILE A 108 6.50 -6.42 28.06
N LEU A 109 5.80 -5.56 28.78
CA LEU A 109 5.52 -5.74 30.20
C LEU A 109 4.08 -6.20 30.37
N GLN A 110 3.89 -7.29 31.11
CA GLN A 110 2.57 -7.77 31.52
C GLN A 110 2.37 -7.51 33.00
N LEU A 111 1.29 -6.82 33.34
CA LEU A 111 0.83 -6.61 34.72
C LEU A 111 -0.39 -7.50 34.94
N SER A 112 -0.19 -8.63 35.63
CA SER A 112 -1.27 -9.57 35.93
C SER A 112 -2.17 -9.05 37.05
N LYS A 113 -3.43 -9.51 37.06
CA LYS A 113 -4.37 -9.19 38.14
C LYS A 113 -3.91 -9.70 39.51
N PRO A 114 -4.25 -8.97 40.60
CA PRO A 114 -4.93 -7.66 40.60
C PRO A 114 -3.93 -6.50 40.36
N PHE A 115 -3.93 -5.93 39.16
CA PHE A 115 -3.33 -4.63 38.86
C PHE A 115 -4.27 -3.48 39.32
N LEU A 116 -5.47 -3.83 39.81
CA LEU A 116 -6.50 -2.99 40.46
C LEU A 116 -5.97 -2.12 41.62
N HIS A 117 -4.77 -2.42 42.13
CA HIS A 117 -4.04 -1.66 43.16
C HIS A 117 -3.09 -0.59 42.59
N PHE A 118 -3.08 -0.35 41.28
CA PHE A 118 -2.65 0.95 40.75
C PHE A 118 -3.77 1.98 40.99
N SER A 119 -4.11 2.20 42.27
CA SER A 119 -5.00 3.24 42.79
C SER A 119 -4.13 4.26 43.54
N ALA A 120 -4.61 5.47 43.81
CA ALA A 120 -3.85 6.44 44.61
C ALA A 120 -3.44 5.89 46.00
N GLU A 121 -4.11 4.85 46.51
CA GLU A 121 -4.07 4.41 47.91
C GLU A 121 -3.22 3.16 48.18
N ASP A 122 -2.90 2.35 47.15
CA ASP A 122 -2.20 1.08 47.35
C ASP A 122 -0.70 1.09 46.96
N ASP A 123 0.09 0.39 47.78
CA ASP A 123 1.52 0.18 47.65
C ASP A 123 1.83 -0.71 46.43
N ALA A 124 2.69 -0.23 45.53
CA ALA A 124 3.03 -0.88 44.26
C ALA A 124 3.84 -2.19 44.42
N SER A 125 4.05 -2.65 45.66
CA SER A 125 4.82 -3.84 46.03
C SER A 125 4.13 -5.17 45.68
N THR A 126 2.82 -5.19 45.45
CA THR A 126 2.04 -6.43 45.20
C THR A 126 1.84 -6.78 43.72
N ILE A 127 2.16 -5.86 42.79
CA ILE A 127 1.92 -6.08 41.35
C ILE A 127 2.98 -7.03 40.78
N ARG A 128 2.57 -8.17 40.22
CA ARG A 128 3.47 -9.01 39.42
C ARG A 128 3.68 -8.34 38.07
N ILE A 129 4.94 -8.02 37.77
CA ILE A 129 5.37 -7.46 36.49
C ILE A 129 6.23 -8.52 35.81
N GLU A 130 5.76 -9.06 34.70
CA GLU A 130 6.52 -9.97 33.85
C GLU A 130 7.10 -9.19 32.67
N ARG A 131 8.42 -9.32 32.45
CA ARG A 131 9.13 -8.64 31.36
C ARG A 131 9.46 -9.65 30.27
N ILE A 132 8.90 -9.43 29.10
CA ILE A 132 8.99 -10.35 27.97
C ILE A 132 9.74 -9.66 26.82
N GLY A 133 10.99 -10.05 26.61
CA GLY A 133 11.86 -9.54 25.54
C GLY A 133 12.44 -10.64 24.64
N GLU A 134 13.59 -10.37 24.04
CA GLU A 134 14.26 -11.26 23.06
C GLU A 134 14.52 -12.67 23.59
N GLN A 135 14.83 -12.80 24.88
CA GLN A 135 15.04 -14.08 25.57
C GLN A 135 13.80 -15.00 25.56
N HIS A 136 12.63 -14.45 25.26
CA HIS A 136 11.36 -15.16 25.14
C HIS A 136 10.91 -15.34 23.67
N GLY A 137 11.81 -15.09 22.72
CA GLY A 137 11.56 -15.25 21.28
C GLY A 137 10.88 -14.05 20.61
N LEU A 138 10.72 -12.92 21.31
CA LEU A 138 10.20 -11.68 20.74
C LEU A 138 11.27 -11.01 19.87
N ALA A 139 10.93 -10.63 18.64
CA ALA A 139 11.87 -9.94 17.76
C ALA A 139 12.16 -8.52 18.27
N LYS A 140 13.43 -8.11 18.26
CA LYS A 140 13.83 -6.74 18.58
C LYS A 140 13.15 -5.73 17.64
N GLY A 141 12.55 -4.70 18.22
CA GLY A 141 11.95 -3.57 17.52
C GLY A 141 10.54 -3.28 18.01
N TRP A 142 9.84 -2.38 17.33
CA TRP A 142 8.56 -1.85 17.77
C TRP A 142 7.50 -2.93 17.94
N SER A 143 6.81 -2.89 19.07
CA SER A 143 5.65 -3.73 19.33
C SER A 143 4.50 -2.93 19.93
N LYS A 144 3.28 -3.32 19.59
CA LYS A 144 2.05 -2.70 20.10
C LYS A 144 1.01 -3.80 20.37
N PRO A 145 0.37 -3.81 21.55
CA PRO A 145 -0.79 -4.65 21.78
C PRO A 145 -1.97 -4.15 20.93
N VAL A 146 -2.63 -5.07 20.24
CA VAL A 146 -3.77 -4.78 19.35
C VAL A 146 -4.88 -5.80 19.58
N ALA A 147 -6.12 -5.31 19.62
CA ALA A 147 -7.31 -6.14 19.67
C ALA A 147 -7.90 -6.25 18.25
N ILE A 148 -8.05 -7.47 17.76
CA ILE A 148 -8.55 -7.79 16.41
C ILE A 148 -9.69 -8.80 16.57
N GLY A 149 -10.93 -8.32 16.52
CA GLY A 149 -12.09 -9.14 16.85
C GLY A 149 -12.01 -9.65 18.29
N ASN A 150 -11.95 -10.97 18.47
CA ASN A 150 -11.77 -11.62 19.77
C ASN A 150 -10.31 -11.98 20.08
N LYS A 151 -9.35 -11.59 19.24
CA LYS A 151 -7.93 -11.90 19.43
C LYS A 151 -7.20 -10.71 20.05
N PHE A 152 -6.47 -10.96 21.13
CA PHE A 152 -5.48 -10.04 21.67
C PHE A 152 -4.09 -10.42 21.14
N LEU A 153 -3.52 -9.55 20.31
CA LEU A 153 -2.30 -9.81 19.56
C LEU A 153 -1.28 -8.69 19.77
N PHE A 154 -0.08 -8.90 19.27
CA PHE A 154 1.01 -7.95 19.32
C PHE A 154 1.55 -7.75 17.91
N THR A 155 1.60 -6.50 17.46
CA THR A 155 2.39 -6.17 16.29
C THR A 155 3.87 -6.32 16.64
N THR A 156 4.66 -6.86 15.71
CA THR A 156 6.11 -6.99 15.86
C THR A 156 6.78 -6.80 14.50
N PRO A 157 8.10 -6.55 14.42
CA PRO A 157 8.80 -6.47 13.14
C PRO A 157 8.77 -7.78 12.34
N LYS A 158 8.32 -8.89 12.93
CA LYS A 158 8.15 -10.20 12.28
C LYS A 158 6.68 -10.64 12.30
N GLY A 159 5.74 -9.71 12.22
CA GLY A 159 4.31 -10.00 12.09
C GLY A 159 3.49 -9.93 13.37
N LEU A 160 2.24 -10.38 13.26
CA LEU A 160 1.27 -10.41 14.35
C LEU A 160 1.45 -11.67 15.20
N ARG A 161 1.74 -11.47 16.48
CA ARG A 161 2.04 -12.53 17.43
C ARG A 161 0.94 -12.67 18.48
N ARG A 162 0.64 -13.90 18.87
CA ARG A 162 -0.18 -14.25 20.03
C ARG A 162 0.74 -14.43 21.23
N PHE A 163 0.29 -14.08 22.43
CA PHE A 163 0.97 -14.51 23.65
C PHE A 163 0.54 -15.93 24.03
N ASP A 164 1.50 -16.81 24.25
CA ASP A 164 1.30 -18.13 24.85
C ASP A 164 1.72 -18.07 26.33
N SER A 165 0.73 -18.09 27.22
CA SER A 165 0.92 -17.98 28.66
C SER A 165 1.56 -19.21 29.30
N GLU A 166 1.47 -20.39 28.69
CA GLU A 166 2.05 -21.61 29.27
C GLU A 166 3.58 -21.59 29.16
N ASN A 167 4.08 -21.07 28.05
CA ASN A 167 5.50 -21.04 27.73
C ASN A 167 6.12 -19.63 27.78
N SER A 168 5.33 -18.61 28.11
CA SER A 168 5.68 -17.18 28.02
C SER A 168 6.34 -16.82 26.68
N THR A 169 5.76 -17.25 25.56
CA THR A 169 6.31 -17.03 24.21
C THR A 169 5.36 -16.28 23.28
N PHE A 170 5.88 -15.82 22.14
CA PHE A 170 5.12 -15.08 21.11
C PHE A 170 5.10 -15.81 19.75
N PRO A 171 4.38 -16.92 19.62
CA PRO A 171 4.21 -17.59 18.33
C PRO A 171 3.50 -16.69 17.30
N LEU A 172 3.78 -16.94 16.01
CA LEU A 172 3.02 -16.32 14.91
C LEU A 172 1.57 -16.78 14.99
N ASP A 173 0.63 -15.86 14.86
CA ASP A 173 -0.77 -16.25 14.71
C ASP A 173 -0.99 -16.84 13.31
N SER A 174 -1.52 -18.07 13.25
CA SER A 174 -1.63 -18.84 12.02
C SER A 174 -2.56 -18.20 10.98
N SER A 175 -3.57 -17.42 11.41
CA SER A 175 -4.45 -16.67 10.50
C SER A 175 -3.67 -15.62 9.70
N PHE A 176 -2.50 -15.21 10.19
CA PHE A 176 -1.61 -14.22 9.62
C PHE A 176 -0.27 -14.84 9.20
N ALA A 177 -0.21 -16.15 8.95
CA ALA A 177 1.03 -16.76 8.46
C ALA A 177 1.32 -16.40 6.98
N GLY A 178 0.27 -16.28 6.17
CA GLY A 178 0.38 -15.91 4.75
C GLY A 178 0.53 -14.40 4.50
N LEU A 179 0.28 -13.58 5.51
CA LEU A 179 0.30 -12.12 5.43
C LEU A 179 0.83 -11.57 6.75
N PHE A 180 1.77 -10.63 6.75
CA PHE A 180 2.48 -10.12 7.94
C PHE A 180 3.69 -10.94 8.42
N ALA A 181 4.04 -12.07 7.81
CA ALA A 181 5.15 -12.90 8.31
C ALA A 181 6.57 -12.35 8.06
N ASP A 182 6.73 -11.33 7.20
CA ASP A 182 8.02 -10.71 6.87
C ASP A 182 8.22 -9.34 7.55
N THR A 183 9.34 -8.67 7.26
CA THR A 183 9.73 -7.39 7.86
C THR A 183 9.27 -6.16 7.06
N THR A 184 8.47 -6.34 6.02
CA THR A 184 8.06 -5.25 5.09
C THR A 184 6.86 -4.45 5.60
N TRP A 185 6.22 -4.95 6.66
CA TRP A 185 5.06 -4.33 7.29
C TRP A 185 5.49 -3.30 8.31
N ASN A 186 4.91 -2.10 8.17
CA ASN A 186 5.17 -1.02 9.11
C ASN A 186 4.04 -1.01 10.16
N PHE A 187 4.34 -1.55 11.34
CA PHE A 187 3.47 -1.44 12.52
C PHE A 187 3.98 -0.41 13.54
N SER A 188 5.00 0.37 13.21
CA SER A 188 5.71 1.23 14.17
C SER A 188 5.00 2.56 14.44
N GLY A 189 3.67 2.56 14.52
CA GLY A 189 2.89 3.79 14.68
C GLY A 189 1.39 3.59 14.86
N ARG A 190 0.62 4.63 14.50
CA ARG A 190 -0.85 4.63 14.51
C ARG A 190 -1.44 4.31 13.14
N ASN A 191 -0.72 3.53 12.35
CA ASN A 191 -1.07 3.13 10.99
C ASN A 191 -1.57 1.67 10.95
N PHE A 192 -2.29 1.25 12.00
CA PHE A 192 -2.87 -0.08 12.12
C PHE A 192 -4.24 0.03 12.79
N GLU A 193 -5.29 -0.11 12.00
CA GLU A 193 -6.68 0.02 12.43
C GLU A 193 -7.47 -1.23 12.02
N PHE A 194 -8.47 -1.57 12.82
CA PHE A 194 -9.33 -2.75 12.60
C PHE A 194 -10.79 -2.33 12.53
N ASP A 195 -11.47 -2.69 11.45
CA ASP A 195 -12.86 -2.30 11.24
C ASP A 195 -13.87 -3.38 11.67
N ALA A 196 -15.15 -3.01 11.70
CA ALA A 196 -16.23 -3.90 12.13
C ALA A 196 -16.47 -5.09 11.17
N LEU A 197 -15.91 -5.05 9.94
CA LEU A 197 -15.98 -6.14 8.97
C LEU A 197 -14.83 -7.15 9.14
N GLY A 198 -13.94 -6.92 10.10
CA GLY A 198 -12.79 -7.75 10.33
C GLY A 198 -11.59 -7.39 9.47
N ARG A 199 -11.61 -6.26 8.75
CA ARG A 199 -10.49 -5.84 7.91
C ARG A 199 -9.46 -5.08 8.73
N ILE A 200 -8.20 -5.26 8.37
CA ILE A 200 -7.09 -4.50 8.95
C ILE A 200 -6.64 -3.47 7.92
N LEU A 201 -6.75 -2.19 8.26
CA LEU A 201 -6.15 -1.09 7.51
C LEU A 201 -4.72 -0.87 8.01
N THR A 202 -3.74 -1.05 7.14
CA THR A 202 -2.34 -0.79 7.49
C THR A 202 -1.50 -0.43 6.26
N SER A 203 -0.17 -0.46 6.40
CA SER A 203 0.79 -0.16 5.33
C SER A 203 1.90 -1.19 5.23
N ASN A 204 2.33 -1.46 4.00
CA ASN A 204 3.49 -2.30 3.68
C ASN A 204 4.39 -1.55 2.70
N SER A 205 5.65 -1.32 3.07
CA SER A 205 6.65 -0.68 2.19
C SER A 205 6.13 0.60 1.48
N GLY A 206 5.44 1.47 2.23
CA GLY A 206 4.87 2.73 1.70
C GLY A 206 3.53 2.57 0.96
N ARG A 207 2.96 1.37 0.87
CA ARG A 207 1.64 1.13 0.25
C ARG A 207 0.58 0.88 1.31
N TYR A 208 -0.50 1.64 1.27
CA TYR A 208 -1.66 1.45 2.12
C TYR A 208 -2.62 0.40 1.54
N GLY A 209 -3.36 -0.29 2.41
CA GLY A 209 -4.26 -1.36 1.99
C GLY A 209 -5.09 -1.93 3.11
N PHE A 210 -6.08 -2.74 2.70
CA PHE A 210 -6.85 -3.58 3.60
C PHE A 210 -6.35 -5.01 3.53
N ALA A 211 -6.04 -5.61 4.67
CA ALA A 211 -6.05 -7.05 4.82
C ALA A 211 -7.48 -7.49 5.11
N THR A 212 -8.08 -8.28 4.22
CA THR A 212 -9.48 -8.70 4.29
C THR A 212 -9.57 -10.18 4.66
N PRO A 213 -10.35 -10.56 5.69
CA PRO A 213 -10.49 -11.95 6.09
C PRO A 213 -11.16 -12.79 5.00
N GLN A 214 -10.75 -14.05 4.89
CA GLN A 214 -11.27 -15.03 3.94
C GLN A 214 -12.05 -16.14 4.66
N PRO A 215 -12.93 -16.89 3.97
CA PRO A 215 -13.69 -17.98 4.58
C PRO A 215 -12.85 -19.09 5.20
N ASP A 216 -11.60 -19.29 4.74
CA ASP A 216 -10.65 -20.27 5.27
C ASP A 216 -9.86 -19.77 6.49
N GLY A 217 -10.13 -18.54 6.96
CA GLY A 217 -9.46 -17.91 8.09
C GLY A 217 -8.14 -17.21 7.74
N SER A 218 -7.74 -17.21 6.46
CA SER A 218 -6.61 -16.43 5.96
C SER A 218 -7.00 -14.97 5.68
N TYR A 219 -6.02 -14.14 5.32
CA TYR A 219 -6.24 -12.75 4.92
C TYR A 219 -5.66 -12.48 3.53
N THR A 220 -6.38 -11.68 2.73
CA THR A 220 -5.89 -11.19 1.43
C THR A 220 -5.60 -9.70 1.49
N TRP A 221 -4.53 -9.26 0.84
CA TRP A 221 -4.10 -7.87 0.82
C TRP A 221 -4.60 -7.14 -0.41
N ASN A 222 -5.30 -6.02 -0.22
CA ASN A 222 -5.82 -5.18 -1.28
C ASN A 222 -5.36 -3.73 -1.10
N THR A 223 -4.53 -3.24 -2.03
CA THR A 223 -4.04 -1.85 -2.07
C THR A 223 -4.80 -0.96 -3.04
N THR A 224 -5.63 -1.53 -3.93
CA THR A 224 -6.27 -0.81 -5.03
C THR A 224 -6.99 0.46 -4.58
N PRO A 225 -7.76 0.48 -3.48
CA PRO A 225 -8.44 1.69 -3.01
C PRO A 225 -7.51 2.88 -2.72
N PHE A 226 -6.24 2.61 -2.37
CA PHE A 226 -5.31 3.60 -1.84
C PHE A 226 -4.12 3.90 -2.74
N LEU A 227 -4.07 3.35 -3.96
CA LEU A 227 -2.96 3.62 -4.90
C LEU A 227 -2.82 5.12 -5.18
N ARG A 228 -3.94 5.85 -5.32
CA ARG A 228 -3.97 7.31 -5.46
C ARG A 228 -3.57 8.06 -4.19
N LEU A 229 -3.84 7.47 -3.03
CA LEU A 229 -3.49 8.05 -1.75
C LEU A 229 -1.98 7.98 -1.51
N ALA A 230 -1.33 6.90 -1.95
CA ALA A 230 0.12 6.74 -1.88
C ALA A 230 0.88 7.84 -2.63
N ASP A 231 0.30 8.40 -3.70
CA ASP A 231 0.87 9.53 -4.44
C ASP A 231 0.82 10.87 -3.67
N LEU A 232 -0.04 10.98 -2.65
CA LEU A 232 -0.21 12.23 -1.88
C LEU A 232 0.85 12.40 -0.77
N GLY A 233 1.54 11.32 -0.40
CA GLY A 233 2.63 11.35 0.58
C GLY A 233 2.56 10.27 1.66
N ASP A 234 3.42 10.43 2.66
CA ASP A 234 3.57 9.51 3.77
C ASP A 234 2.61 9.85 4.92
N PHE A 235 1.65 8.94 5.16
CA PHE A 235 0.69 9.00 6.25
C PHE A 235 1.10 8.06 7.38
N TRP A 236 1.08 8.56 8.61
CA TRP A 236 1.58 7.87 9.80
C TRP A 236 0.48 7.55 10.83
N THR A 237 -0.69 8.18 10.69
CA THR A 237 -1.86 7.93 11.55
C THR A 237 -3.07 7.63 10.69
N PHE A 238 -3.77 6.54 11.00
CA PHE A 238 -5.04 6.18 10.40
C PHE A 238 -6.12 6.31 11.47
N TYR A 239 -7.35 6.60 11.05
CA TYR A 239 -8.50 6.65 11.93
C TYR A 239 -9.75 6.24 11.16
N ILE A 240 -10.54 5.33 11.72
CA ILE A 240 -11.82 4.92 11.16
C ILE A 240 -12.89 5.81 11.80
N ASP A 241 -13.67 6.51 10.97
CA ASP A 241 -14.69 7.42 11.46
C ASP A 241 -15.74 6.67 12.30
N GLU A 242 -16.01 7.19 13.50
CA GLU A 242 -16.92 6.52 14.43
C GLU A 242 -18.36 6.50 13.94
N LYS A 243 -18.80 7.57 13.27
CA LYS A 243 -20.17 7.75 12.79
C LYS A 243 -20.37 7.08 11.43
N TYR A 244 -19.39 7.21 10.54
CA TYR A 244 -19.44 6.68 9.18
C TYR A 244 -18.38 5.60 9.01
N LYS A 245 -18.68 4.34 9.35
CA LYS A 245 -17.71 3.23 9.33
C LYS A 245 -17.07 2.93 7.95
N SER A 246 -17.56 3.54 6.88
CA SER A 246 -17.00 3.52 5.52
C SER A 246 -15.97 4.62 5.25
N VAL A 247 -15.72 5.50 6.23
CA VAL A 247 -14.83 6.66 6.11
C VAL A 247 -13.55 6.41 6.90
N TYR A 248 -12.43 6.62 6.22
CA TYR A 248 -11.09 6.39 6.71
C TYR A 248 -10.27 7.66 6.56
N TRP A 249 -9.66 8.09 7.64
CA TRP A 249 -8.85 9.30 7.72
C TRP A 249 -7.37 8.92 7.80
N PHE A 250 -6.54 9.63 7.04
CA PHE A 250 -5.10 9.43 6.96
C PHE A 250 -4.43 10.76 7.29
N GLY A 251 -3.58 10.78 8.31
CA GLY A 251 -2.81 11.96 8.72
C GLY A 251 -1.31 11.75 8.56
N GLY A 252 -0.62 12.75 8.05
CA GLY A 252 0.81 12.71 7.75
C GLY A 252 1.43 14.10 7.66
N ALA A 253 2.67 14.17 7.20
CA ALA A 253 3.38 15.45 7.02
C ALA A 253 2.66 16.37 6.02
N GLU A 254 2.06 15.79 4.98
CA GLU A 254 1.38 16.49 3.89
C GLU A 254 -0.07 16.88 4.22
N GLY A 255 -0.50 16.66 5.48
CA GLY A 255 -1.83 17.03 5.97
C GLY A 255 -2.73 15.82 6.22
N ILE A 256 -4.01 15.97 5.87
CA ILE A 256 -5.06 14.98 6.15
C ILE A 256 -5.74 14.60 4.84
N ALA A 257 -5.87 13.30 4.60
CA ALA A 257 -6.68 12.75 3.53
C ALA A 257 -7.87 11.98 4.07
N ARG A 258 -8.99 12.05 3.34
CA ARG A 258 -10.24 11.35 3.64
C ARG A 258 -10.54 10.39 2.51
N TYR A 259 -10.69 9.11 2.84
CA TYR A 259 -11.19 8.10 1.93
C TYR A 259 -12.60 7.68 2.37
N ASP A 260 -13.52 7.57 1.42
CA ASP A 260 -14.92 7.21 1.67
C ASP A 260 -15.33 6.12 0.68
N GLU A 261 -15.55 4.91 1.20
CA GLU A 261 -15.89 3.73 0.38
C GLU A 261 -17.26 3.85 -0.30
N THR A 262 -18.11 4.77 0.15
CA THR A 262 -19.44 4.96 -0.47
C THR A 262 -19.37 5.78 -1.76
N VAL A 263 -18.27 6.49 -1.99
CA VAL A 263 -18.05 7.24 -3.23
C VAL A 263 -17.73 6.24 -4.34
N PRO A 264 -18.56 6.16 -5.40
CA PRO A 264 -18.35 5.19 -6.46
C PRO A 264 -17.03 5.47 -7.21
N THR A 265 -16.13 4.51 -7.20
CA THR A 265 -14.88 4.57 -7.96
C THR A 265 -14.84 3.42 -8.96
N ALA A 266 -14.56 3.73 -10.22
CA ALA A 266 -14.59 2.77 -11.30
C ALA A 266 -13.27 1.99 -11.41
N PHE A 267 -12.82 1.36 -10.31
CA PHE A 267 -11.54 0.63 -10.24
C PHE A 267 -11.38 -0.44 -11.32
N ASN A 268 -12.49 -1.00 -11.80
CA ASN A 268 -12.53 -2.04 -12.83
C ASN A 268 -13.14 -1.55 -14.16
N ALA A 269 -13.18 -0.24 -14.40
CA ALA A 269 -13.64 0.30 -15.68
C ALA A 269 -12.80 -0.29 -16.82
N ARG A 270 -13.49 -0.82 -17.83
CA ARG A 270 -12.84 -1.16 -19.10
C ARG A 270 -12.57 0.11 -19.88
N TYR A 271 -11.42 0.18 -20.50
CA TYR A 271 -11.03 1.26 -21.39
C TYR A 271 -10.22 0.68 -22.56
N PRO A 272 -10.36 1.24 -23.76
CA PRO A 272 -9.62 0.78 -24.92
C PRO A 272 -8.18 1.31 -24.88
N THR A 273 -7.23 0.51 -25.33
CA THR A 273 -5.97 1.07 -25.85
C THR A 273 -6.22 1.49 -27.30
N ILE A 274 -5.62 2.57 -27.76
CA ILE A 274 -5.81 3.10 -29.10
C ILE A 274 -4.45 3.32 -29.75
N ILE A 275 -4.28 2.82 -30.97
CA ILE A 275 -3.15 3.20 -31.83
C ILE A 275 -3.52 4.54 -32.47
N ARG A 276 -2.78 5.59 -32.14
CA ARG A 276 -3.04 6.95 -32.61
C ARG A 276 -2.41 7.21 -33.97
N ARG A 277 -1.23 6.64 -34.20
CA ARG A 277 -0.46 6.93 -35.41
C ARG A 277 0.52 5.81 -35.74
N VAL A 278 0.66 5.50 -37.02
CA VAL A 278 1.74 4.66 -37.54
C VAL A 278 2.48 5.44 -38.63
N MET A 279 3.80 5.49 -38.52
CA MET A 279 4.69 6.23 -39.41
C MET A 279 5.79 5.34 -39.97
N VAL A 280 6.16 5.58 -41.22
CA VAL A 280 7.31 4.96 -41.90
C VAL A 280 8.31 6.02 -42.32
N ALA A 281 9.56 5.62 -42.56
CA ALA A 281 10.64 6.49 -43.04
C ALA A 281 10.85 7.78 -42.21
N ARG A 282 10.44 7.76 -40.93
CA ARG A 282 10.45 8.84 -39.91
C ARG A 282 9.36 9.92 -40.03
N ASP A 283 8.75 10.16 -41.18
CA ASP A 283 7.80 11.27 -41.35
C ASP A 283 6.48 10.91 -42.06
N SER A 284 6.42 9.77 -42.74
CA SER A 284 5.30 9.41 -43.59
C SER A 284 4.23 8.65 -42.80
N ILE A 285 3.06 9.27 -42.60
CA ILE A 285 1.94 8.69 -41.85
C ILE A 285 1.19 7.69 -42.75
N ILE A 286 1.09 6.44 -42.30
CA ILE A 286 0.32 5.39 -42.98
C ILE A 286 -0.99 5.05 -42.26
N TYR A 287 -1.11 5.46 -41.00
CA TYR A 287 -2.33 5.31 -40.20
C TYR A 287 -2.43 6.46 -39.20
N GLY A 288 -3.60 7.11 -39.13
CA GLY A 288 -3.84 8.32 -38.32
C GLY A 288 -4.86 8.14 -37.19
N GLY A 289 -5.10 6.91 -36.73
CA GLY A 289 -5.98 6.64 -35.59
C GLY A 289 -7.45 6.35 -35.94
N ALA A 290 -7.83 6.50 -37.20
CA ALA A 290 -9.09 6.01 -37.75
C ALA A 290 -8.89 5.62 -39.22
N TYR A 291 -9.50 4.53 -39.66
CA TYR A 291 -9.64 4.24 -41.07
C TYR A 291 -10.70 5.20 -41.65
N THR A 292 -10.42 5.81 -42.80
CA THR A 292 -11.31 6.77 -43.47
C THR A 292 -12.63 6.15 -43.96
N ASN A 293 -12.73 4.82 -43.97
CA ASN A 293 -13.94 4.08 -44.33
C ASN A 293 -14.14 2.89 -43.37
N PRO A 294 -15.22 2.85 -42.56
CA PRO A 294 -15.51 1.73 -41.66
C PRO A 294 -15.76 0.39 -42.37
N ASP A 295 -16.21 0.43 -43.63
CA ASP A 295 -16.51 -0.74 -44.48
C ASP A 295 -15.35 -1.11 -45.40
N ALA A 296 -14.26 -0.34 -45.41
CA ALA A 296 -13.03 -0.80 -46.05
C ALA A 296 -12.54 -1.98 -45.23
N PHE A 297 -12.63 -3.19 -45.82
CA PHE A 297 -11.82 -4.33 -45.41
C PHE A 297 -10.46 -3.79 -44.97
N VAL A 298 -10.02 -4.20 -43.77
CA VAL A 298 -8.73 -3.83 -43.19
C VAL A 298 -7.62 -4.23 -44.17
N GLU A 299 -7.35 -3.39 -45.16
CA GLU A 299 -6.29 -3.63 -46.11
C GLU A 299 -5.01 -3.43 -45.33
N HIS A 300 -4.37 -4.54 -44.98
CA HIS A 300 -3.07 -4.55 -44.33
C HIS A 300 -2.09 -3.83 -45.26
N PRO A 301 -1.61 -2.62 -44.90
CA PRO A 301 -0.79 -1.85 -45.81
C PRO A 301 0.49 -2.64 -46.12
N ALA A 302 0.76 -2.78 -47.41
CA ALA A 302 1.93 -3.49 -47.92
C ALA A 302 3.06 -2.49 -48.16
N LEU A 303 3.91 -2.31 -47.15
CA LEU A 303 5.05 -1.41 -47.13
C LEU A 303 6.15 -1.90 -48.08
N SER A 304 6.87 -0.96 -48.67
CA SER A 304 8.07 -1.29 -49.45
C SER A 304 9.18 -1.80 -48.52
N TYR A 305 10.17 -2.48 -49.07
CA TYR A 305 11.31 -2.97 -48.28
C TYR A 305 12.14 -1.81 -47.69
N ASP A 306 12.16 -0.65 -48.35
CA ASP A 306 12.89 0.54 -47.89
C ASP A 306 12.14 1.24 -46.74
N ASP A 307 10.83 1.04 -46.64
CA ASP A 307 9.96 1.59 -45.58
C ASP A 307 9.89 0.67 -44.34
N ASN A 308 10.97 -0.05 -44.04
CA ASN A 308 11.02 -1.06 -42.97
C ASN A 308 11.33 -0.50 -41.57
N THR A 309 11.38 0.82 -41.43
CA THR A 309 11.49 1.49 -40.14
C THR A 309 10.15 2.09 -39.78
N VAL A 310 9.51 1.52 -38.75
CA VAL A 310 8.12 1.78 -38.38
C VAL A 310 8.07 2.34 -36.97
N ARG A 311 7.42 3.50 -36.80
CA ARG A 311 7.07 4.07 -35.50
C ARG A 311 5.59 3.91 -35.26
N ILE A 312 5.21 3.40 -34.09
CA ILE A 312 3.82 3.23 -33.70
C ILE A 312 3.58 4.02 -32.42
N GLU A 313 2.62 4.93 -32.45
CA GLU A 313 2.20 5.75 -31.32
C GLU A 313 0.83 5.30 -30.83
N TYR A 314 0.69 5.24 -29.52
CA TYR A 314 -0.50 4.72 -28.86
C TYR A 314 -0.90 5.60 -27.67
N ALA A 315 -2.10 5.37 -27.14
CA ALA A 315 -2.61 6.02 -25.94
C ALA A 315 -3.73 5.18 -25.31
N ALA A 316 -4.02 5.45 -24.04
CA ALA A 316 -5.19 4.94 -23.35
C ALA A 316 -5.98 6.13 -22.76
N PRO A 317 -7.26 6.31 -23.10
CA PRO A 317 -8.09 7.41 -22.58
C PRO A 317 -8.58 7.10 -21.16
N TYR A 318 -7.63 7.01 -20.22
CA TYR A 318 -7.90 6.86 -18.79
C TYR A 318 -7.30 8.07 -18.05
N PHE A 319 -8.16 9.00 -17.62
CA PHE A 319 -7.78 10.36 -17.24
C PHE A 319 -7.57 10.58 -15.74
N GLU A 320 -7.86 9.59 -14.89
CA GLU A 320 -7.75 9.76 -13.44
C GLU A 320 -6.29 9.97 -12.97
N ASN A 321 -5.32 9.38 -13.70
CA ASN A 321 -3.89 9.66 -13.54
C ASN A 321 -3.12 9.32 -14.83
N GLU A 322 -3.32 10.11 -15.88
CA GLU A 322 -2.83 9.80 -17.24
C GLU A 322 -1.32 9.57 -17.33
N SER A 323 -0.51 10.27 -16.52
CA SER A 323 0.95 10.17 -16.51
C SER A 323 1.47 8.85 -15.92
N THR A 324 0.61 8.08 -15.25
CA THR A 324 0.95 6.78 -14.66
C THR A 324 0.49 5.58 -15.51
N ASN A 325 -0.21 5.83 -16.62
CA ASN A 325 -0.59 4.77 -17.53
C ASN A 325 0.65 4.11 -18.12
N GLN A 326 0.70 2.79 -18.09
CA GLN A 326 1.82 2.02 -18.61
C GLN A 326 1.35 1.14 -19.76
N TYR A 327 2.23 0.91 -20.72
CA TYR A 327 1.94 0.20 -21.95
C TYR A 327 2.83 -1.03 -22.06
N GLN A 328 2.28 -2.05 -22.68
CA GLN A 328 2.98 -3.27 -23.05
C GLN A 328 2.64 -3.56 -24.50
N TYR A 329 3.63 -3.92 -25.30
CA TYR A 329 3.43 -4.19 -26.72
C TYR A 329 4.13 -5.47 -27.15
N VAL A 330 3.70 -6.01 -28.29
CA VAL A 330 4.34 -7.13 -28.96
C VAL A 330 4.15 -7.01 -30.47
N MET A 331 5.20 -7.36 -31.22
CA MET A 331 5.16 -7.51 -32.67
C MET A 331 5.19 -9.00 -33.05
N ASP A 332 4.02 -9.58 -33.29
CA ASP A 332 3.93 -10.96 -33.76
C ASP A 332 4.60 -11.07 -35.14
N GLY A 333 5.45 -12.10 -35.30
CA GLY A 333 6.33 -12.25 -36.48
C GLY A 333 7.73 -11.66 -36.30
N PHE A 334 7.99 -10.97 -35.19
CA PHE A 334 9.32 -10.45 -34.83
C PHE A 334 9.74 -10.84 -33.39
N GLU A 335 8.83 -10.67 -32.43
CA GLU A 335 9.05 -10.93 -31.01
C GLU A 335 8.40 -12.26 -30.57
N LYS A 336 8.88 -12.84 -29.46
CA LYS A 336 8.34 -14.09 -28.89
C LYS A 336 7.31 -13.88 -27.78
N GLY A 337 7.18 -12.66 -27.28
CA GLY A 337 6.33 -12.33 -26.15
C GLY A 337 6.25 -10.82 -25.95
N TRP A 338 5.38 -10.42 -25.03
CA TRP A 338 5.18 -9.03 -24.65
C TRP A 338 6.44 -8.37 -24.10
N SER A 339 6.61 -7.08 -24.37
CA SER A 339 7.64 -6.22 -23.77
C SER A 339 7.49 -6.11 -22.25
N ASP A 340 8.43 -5.49 -21.57
CA ASP A 340 8.18 -4.97 -20.22
C ASP A 340 7.18 -3.81 -20.27
N TRP A 341 6.57 -3.51 -19.12
CA TRP A 341 5.70 -2.34 -18.98
C TRP A 341 6.52 -1.05 -19.03
N THR A 342 6.11 -0.12 -19.89
CA THR A 342 6.78 1.17 -20.09
C THR A 342 5.81 2.33 -19.99
N ASN A 343 6.28 3.53 -19.63
CA ASN A 343 5.49 4.75 -19.67
C ASN A 343 5.58 5.46 -21.04
N GLU A 344 6.41 4.94 -21.95
CA GLU A 344 6.52 5.45 -23.31
C GLU A 344 5.20 5.28 -24.06
N THR A 345 4.84 6.27 -24.87
CA THR A 345 3.59 6.29 -25.66
C THR A 345 3.83 5.95 -27.13
N PHE A 346 5.02 5.43 -27.44
CA PHE A 346 5.41 5.01 -28.76
C PHE A 346 6.46 3.88 -28.71
N VAL A 347 6.62 3.20 -29.83
CA VAL A 347 7.73 2.25 -30.06
C VAL A 347 8.28 2.46 -31.47
N ASP A 348 9.60 2.37 -31.60
CA ASP A 348 10.30 2.42 -32.88
C ASP A 348 10.86 1.03 -33.22
N TYR A 349 10.39 0.43 -34.31
CA TYR A 349 10.99 -0.75 -34.94
C TYR A 349 11.88 -0.32 -36.09
N ARG A 350 13.12 -0.81 -36.12
CA ARG A 350 14.11 -0.46 -37.15
C ARG A 350 14.46 -1.69 -37.97
N GLN A 351 14.54 -1.50 -39.29
CA GLN A 351 15.01 -2.53 -40.23
C GLN A 351 14.26 -3.86 -40.11
N LEU A 352 12.92 -3.79 -40.05
CA LEU A 352 12.10 -4.99 -40.03
C LEU A 352 12.32 -5.81 -41.33
N PRO A 353 12.60 -7.13 -41.24
CA PRO A 353 12.72 -7.98 -42.41
C PRO A 353 11.44 -8.03 -43.26
N GLU A 354 11.52 -8.65 -44.45
CA GLU A 354 10.29 -8.95 -45.18
C GLU A 354 9.43 -9.96 -44.41
N GLY A 355 8.12 -9.73 -44.37
CA GLY A 355 7.23 -10.54 -43.54
C GLY A 355 5.86 -9.92 -43.31
N GLN A 356 4.99 -10.67 -42.65
CA GLN A 356 3.73 -10.18 -42.12
C GLN A 356 3.87 -9.93 -40.62
N TYR A 357 3.35 -8.80 -40.17
CA TYR A 357 3.50 -8.33 -38.81
C TYR A 357 2.15 -7.93 -38.23
N THR A 358 1.90 -8.35 -36.99
CA THR A 358 0.76 -7.89 -36.20
C THR A 358 1.26 -7.25 -34.93
N PHE A 359 1.14 -5.94 -34.87
CA PHE A 359 1.42 -5.16 -33.67
C PHE A 359 0.23 -5.21 -32.74
N ARG A 360 0.47 -5.57 -31.49
CA ARG A 360 -0.53 -5.52 -30.41
C ARG A 360 -0.01 -4.67 -29.28
N VAL A 361 -0.86 -3.81 -28.74
CA VAL A 361 -0.53 -2.98 -27.58
C VAL A 361 -1.68 -2.96 -26.60
N ARG A 362 -1.36 -3.00 -25.31
CA ARG A 362 -2.32 -2.88 -24.22
C ARG A 362 -1.79 -1.94 -23.15
N ALA A 363 -2.68 -1.19 -22.53
CA ALA A 363 -2.34 -0.30 -21.44
C ALA A 363 -2.85 -0.84 -20.10
N ARG A 364 -2.12 -0.59 -19.01
CA ARG A 364 -2.61 -0.71 -17.64
C ARG A 364 -2.72 0.65 -16.98
N ASN A 365 -3.80 0.88 -16.25
CA ASN A 365 -4.07 2.14 -15.58
C ASN A 365 -3.37 2.24 -14.22
N VAL A 366 -3.61 3.34 -13.50
CA VAL A 366 -3.11 3.59 -12.14
C VAL A 366 -3.49 2.49 -11.13
N TYR A 367 -4.57 1.74 -11.40
CA TYR A 367 -5.02 0.61 -10.58
C TYR A 367 -4.49 -0.75 -11.07
N HIS A 368 -3.53 -0.74 -12.00
CA HIS A 368 -2.93 -1.91 -12.63
C HIS A 368 -3.94 -2.81 -13.37
N LYS A 369 -5.13 -2.30 -13.71
CA LYS A 369 -6.07 -3.01 -14.57
C LYS A 369 -5.63 -2.87 -16.01
N VAL A 370 -5.55 -3.99 -16.72
CA VAL A 370 -5.20 -4.03 -18.14
C VAL A 370 -6.47 -3.77 -18.95
N GLY A 371 -6.40 -2.79 -19.84
CA GLY A 371 -7.47 -2.43 -20.78
C GLY A 371 -7.52 -3.35 -21.99
N GLU A 372 -8.38 -3.00 -22.95
CA GLU A 372 -8.53 -3.76 -24.19
C GLU A 372 -7.35 -3.51 -25.13
N GLU A 373 -6.93 -4.56 -25.86
CA GLU A 373 -5.79 -4.49 -26.76
C GLU A 373 -6.14 -3.73 -28.05
N ALA A 374 -5.21 -2.93 -28.55
CA ALA A 374 -5.26 -2.39 -29.91
C ALA A 374 -4.39 -3.24 -30.83
N ILE A 375 -4.89 -3.53 -32.02
CA ILE A 375 -4.22 -4.41 -32.99
C ILE A 375 -4.04 -3.66 -34.31
N TYR A 376 -2.85 -3.76 -34.89
CA TYR A 376 -2.55 -3.23 -36.22
C TYR A 376 -1.68 -4.20 -37.01
N THR A 377 -2.16 -4.61 -38.19
CA THR A 377 -1.49 -5.60 -39.03
C THR A 377 -1.03 -4.97 -40.34
N PHE A 378 0.22 -5.22 -40.73
CA PHE A 378 0.86 -4.73 -41.95
C PHE A 378 1.83 -5.76 -42.52
N LYS A 379 2.29 -5.54 -43.75
CA LYS A 379 3.24 -6.44 -44.42
C LYS A 379 4.40 -5.65 -45.01
N ILE A 380 5.62 -6.16 -44.87
CA ILE A 380 6.80 -5.62 -45.56
C ILE A 380 7.09 -6.51 -46.77
N LYS A 381 7.11 -5.90 -47.96
CA LYS A 381 7.39 -6.60 -49.21
C LYS A 381 8.85 -7.07 -49.25
N PRO A 382 9.15 -8.20 -49.92
CA PRO A 382 10.52 -8.60 -50.19
C PRO A 382 11.24 -7.52 -51.00
N PRO A 383 12.57 -7.42 -50.86
CA PRO A 383 13.35 -6.52 -51.70
C PRO A 383 13.23 -6.93 -53.17
N TRP A 384 13.33 -5.97 -54.08
CA TRP A 384 13.12 -6.18 -55.51
C TRP A 384 13.99 -7.31 -56.10
N TYR A 385 15.22 -7.47 -55.59
CA TYR A 385 16.19 -8.49 -56.02
C TYR A 385 15.88 -9.91 -55.53
N ARG A 386 14.88 -10.09 -54.64
CA ARG A 386 14.38 -11.41 -54.19
C ARG A 386 13.00 -11.72 -54.74
N THR A 387 12.61 -11.05 -55.82
CA THR A 387 11.38 -11.37 -56.56
C THR A 387 11.62 -12.54 -57.53
N TRP A 388 10.56 -13.25 -57.89
CA TRP A 388 10.65 -14.40 -58.79
C TRP A 388 11.24 -14.05 -60.16
N TRP A 389 10.95 -12.86 -60.69
CA TRP A 389 11.56 -12.36 -61.92
C TRP A 389 13.06 -12.11 -61.78
N SER A 390 13.53 -11.66 -60.61
CA SER A 390 14.97 -11.53 -60.36
C SER A 390 15.67 -12.88 -60.37
N TYR A 391 15.05 -13.93 -59.83
CA TYR A 391 15.58 -15.29 -59.94
C TYR A 391 15.64 -15.78 -61.39
N VAL A 392 14.64 -15.46 -62.21
CA VAL A 392 14.67 -15.74 -63.66
C VAL A 392 15.83 -14.99 -64.32
N LEU A 393 16.01 -13.71 -64.02
CA LEU A 393 17.09 -12.87 -64.57
C LEU A 393 18.47 -13.41 -64.18
N TYR A 394 18.66 -13.79 -62.91
CA TYR A 394 19.89 -14.42 -62.42
C TYR A 394 20.16 -15.75 -63.13
N GLY A 395 19.12 -16.56 -63.34
CA GLY A 395 19.22 -17.77 -64.16
C GLY A 395 19.73 -17.46 -65.56
N VAL A 396 19.11 -16.49 -66.25
CA VAL A 396 19.52 -16.09 -67.61
C VAL A 396 20.97 -15.60 -67.65
N PHE A 397 21.40 -14.76 -66.70
CA PHE A 397 22.78 -14.29 -66.66
C PHE A 397 23.79 -15.42 -66.38
N ILE A 398 23.46 -16.37 -65.49
CA ILE A 398 24.32 -17.51 -65.20
C ILE A 398 24.43 -18.42 -66.42
N PHE A 399 23.31 -18.81 -67.03
CA PHE A 399 23.32 -19.68 -68.21
C PHE A 399 23.96 -18.99 -69.42
N GLY A 400 23.63 -17.72 -69.67
CA GLY A 400 24.24 -16.93 -70.74
C GLY A 400 25.75 -16.75 -70.56
N GLY A 401 26.21 -16.54 -69.32
CA GLY A 401 27.65 -16.48 -69.00
C GLY A 401 28.37 -17.81 -69.22
N LEU A 402 27.74 -18.94 -68.87
CA LEU A 402 28.29 -20.26 -69.15
C LEU A 402 28.39 -20.54 -70.65
N PHE A 403 27.38 -20.18 -71.44
CA PHE A 403 27.42 -20.30 -72.90
C PHE A 403 28.53 -19.43 -73.52
N ALA A 404 28.64 -18.16 -73.10
CA ALA A 404 29.69 -17.27 -73.60
C ALA A 404 31.10 -17.74 -73.21
N PHE A 405 31.25 -18.43 -72.07
CA PHE A 405 32.54 -18.98 -71.63
C PHE A 405 32.92 -20.26 -72.40
N ASP A 406 31.94 -21.07 -72.81
CA ASP A 406 32.16 -22.25 -73.64
C ASP A 406 32.56 -21.87 -75.08
N ASP A 407 31.97 -20.80 -75.63
CA ASP A 407 32.36 -20.24 -76.94
C ASP A 407 33.76 -19.58 -76.96
N MET A 408 34.35 -19.31 -75.80
CA MET A 408 35.69 -18.72 -75.66
C MET A 408 36.83 -19.74 -75.48
N LYS A 409 36.51 -21.04 -75.38
CA LYS A 409 37.50 -22.14 -75.39
C LYS A 409 37.60 -22.77 -76.77
#